data_AF-A0A962NX45-F1
#
_entry.id   AF-A0A962NX45-F1
#
_cell.length_a   1.000
_cell.length_b   1.000
_cell.length_c   1.000
_cell.angle_alpha   90.00
_cell.angle_beta   90.00
_cell.angle_gamma   90.00
#
_symmetry.space_group_name_H-M   'P 1'
#
loop_
_entity.id
_entity.type
_entity.pdbx_description
1 polymer ?
#
loop_
_entity_poly.entity_id
_entity_poly.type
_entity_poly.pdbx_seq_one_letter_code
_entity_poly.pdbx_strand_id
1 'polypeptide(L)'
;MSPSIYTAEDALFLSPDLLGGKAANLAWMTREGFPVPRWWVVTTAAFKQLLSENDLSDWIEQSLTGFNHSEDLTALEPIAAAIREKILAATMPQPLTQELKQSFGQL
;
A
#
# COMPACT_ATOMS: atom_id res chain seq x y z
N MET A 1 -4.71 14.64 -10.95
CA MET A 1 -4.42 13.69 -9.87
C MET A 1 -3.86 12.43 -10.50
N SER A 2 -2.82 11.83 -9.92
CA SER A 2 -2.29 10.56 -10.42
C SER A 2 -3.23 9.41 -10.01
N PRO A 3 -3.47 8.42 -10.89
CA PRO A 3 -4.25 7.24 -10.55
C PRO A 3 -3.71 6.52 -9.31
N SER A 4 -4.61 5.98 -8.50
CA SER A 4 -4.30 5.13 -7.35
C SER A 4 -4.07 3.68 -7.75
N ILE A 5 -4.66 3.24 -8.87
CA ILE A 5 -4.60 1.89 -9.39
C ILE A 5 -4.02 1.87 -10.80
N TYR A 6 -3.16 0.90 -11.09
CA TYR A 6 -2.63 0.66 -12.43
C TYR A 6 -2.82 -0.79 -12.85
N THR A 7 -3.09 -0.98 -14.14
CA THR A 7 -3.08 -2.28 -14.80
C THR A 7 -1.65 -2.81 -14.92
N ALA A 8 -1.50 -4.10 -15.26
CA ALA A 8 -0.20 -4.68 -15.55
C ALA A 8 0.52 -3.93 -16.68
N GLU A 9 -0.22 -3.56 -17.73
CA GLU A 9 0.29 -2.87 -18.92
C GLU A 9 0.82 -1.47 -18.60
N ASP A 10 0.07 -0.70 -17.81
CA ASP A 10 0.49 0.64 -17.40
C ASP A 10 1.66 0.58 -16.42
N ALA A 11 1.66 -0.41 -15.52
CA ALA A 11 2.68 -0.57 -14.49
C ALA A 11 4.08 -0.86 -15.04
N LEU A 12 4.21 -1.34 -16.29
CA LEU A 12 5.51 -1.63 -16.93
C LEU A 12 6.42 -0.41 -17.03
N PHE A 13 5.84 0.80 -16.99
CA PHE A 13 6.54 2.06 -17.20
C PHE A 13 6.65 2.91 -15.91
N LEU A 14 6.24 2.36 -14.77
CA LEU A 14 6.22 3.08 -13.49
C LEU A 14 7.44 2.75 -12.63
N SER A 15 7.77 3.67 -11.71
CA SER A 15 8.91 3.50 -10.81
C SER A 15 8.61 2.48 -9.69
N PRO A 16 9.64 1.76 -9.20
CA PRO A 16 9.50 0.90 -8.02
C PRO A 16 9.02 1.64 -6.78
N ASP A 17 9.30 2.93 -6.65
CA ASP A 17 8.83 3.75 -5.53
C ASP A 17 7.30 3.86 -5.51
N LEU A 18 6.66 3.87 -6.68
CA LEU A 18 5.21 3.96 -6.82
C LEU A 18 4.53 2.57 -6.74
N LEU A 19 5.19 1.55 -7.28
CA LEU A 19 4.68 0.18 -7.36
C LEU A 19 4.92 -0.65 -6.08
N GLY A 20 6.04 -0.38 -5.39
CA GLY A 20 6.63 -1.30 -4.42
C GLY A 20 7.39 -2.46 -5.08
N GLY A 21 8.29 -3.08 -4.32
CA GLY A 21 9.22 -4.10 -4.87
C GLY A 21 8.55 -5.32 -5.48
N LYS A 22 7.38 -5.74 -4.97
CA LYS A 22 6.65 -6.91 -5.50
C LYS A 22 6.03 -6.63 -6.87
N ALA A 23 5.29 -5.53 -6.99
CA ALA A 23 4.66 -5.16 -8.26
C ALA A 23 5.70 -4.73 -9.30
N ALA A 24 6.82 -4.12 -8.88
CA ALA A 24 7.96 -3.87 -9.77
C ALA A 24 8.54 -5.17 -10.35
N ASN A 25 8.67 -6.22 -9.54
CA ASN A 25 9.10 -7.53 -10.03
C ASN A 25 8.07 -8.19 -10.97
N LEU A 26 6.77 -8.06 -10.67
CA LEU A 26 5.70 -8.52 -11.57
C LEU A 26 5.76 -7.78 -12.92
N ALA A 27 5.93 -6.45 -12.90
CA ALA A 27 6.10 -5.65 -14.10
C ALA A 27 7.32 -6.08 -14.92
N TRP A 28 8.46 -6.32 -14.26
CA TRP A 28 9.63 -6.88 -14.93
C TRP A 28 9.31 -8.24 -15.58
N MET A 29 8.74 -9.20 -14.84
CA MET A 29 8.40 -10.52 -15.41
C MET A 29 7.40 -10.44 -16.56
N THR A 30 6.39 -9.58 -16.46
CA THR A 30 5.42 -9.34 -17.55
C THR A 30 6.12 -8.77 -18.78
N ARG A 31 7.04 -7.82 -18.62
CA ARG A 31 7.81 -7.23 -19.72
C ARG A 31 8.73 -8.25 -20.41
N GLU A 32 9.35 -9.14 -19.65
CA GLU A 32 10.22 -10.20 -20.19
C GLU A 32 9.42 -11.39 -20.78
N GLY A 33 8.08 -11.32 -20.80
CA GLY A 33 7.23 -12.32 -21.44
C GLY A 33 7.04 -13.61 -20.65
N PHE A 34 7.35 -13.61 -19.35
CA PHE A 34 7.03 -14.75 -18.48
C PHE A 34 5.51 -14.92 -18.34
N PRO A 35 5.01 -16.15 -18.10
CA PRO A 35 3.60 -16.41 -17.89
C PRO A 35 3.15 -15.87 -16.52
N VAL A 36 2.83 -14.59 -16.47
CA VAL A 36 2.28 -13.90 -15.29
C VAL A 36 0.76 -13.80 -15.46
N PRO A 37 -0.06 -14.26 -14.48
CA PRO A 37 -1.50 -14.04 -14.51
C PRO A 37 -1.83 -12.54 -14.60
N ARG A 38 -3.03 -12.20 -15.11
CA ARG A 38 -3.48 -10.80 -15.12
C ARG A 38 -3.44 -10.23 -13.70
N TRP A 39 -2.90 -9.02 -13.57
CA TRP A 39 -2.71 -8.38 -12.28
C TRP A 39 -2.88 -6.86 -12.40
N TRP A 40 -2.99 -6.22 -11.25
CA TRP A 40 -3.08 -4.78 -11.06
C TRP A 40 -2.44 -4.43 -9.72
N VAL A 41 -2.19 -3.15 -9.48
CA VAL A 41 -1.53 -2.67 -8.28
C VAL A 41 -2.20 -1.41 -7.74
N VAL A 42 -2.42 -1.38 -6.42
CA VAL A 42 -2.69 -0.14 -5.69
C VAL A 42 -1.34 0.46 -5.31
N THR A 43 -1.15 1.73 -5.66
CA THR A 43 0.14 2.40 -5.48
C THR A 43 0.49 2.66 -4.03
N THR A 44 1.79 2.84 -3.78
CA THR A 44 2.29 3.33 -2.49
C THR A 44 1.75 4.73 -2.16
N ALA A 45 1.49 5.57 -3.18
CA ALA A 45 0.88 6.88 -3.02
C ALA A 45 -0.54 6.79 -2.46
N ALA A 46 -1.35 5.86 -2.96
CA ALA A 46 -2.70 5.62 -2.45
C ALA A 46 -2.69 5.15 -0.99
N PHE A 47 -1.74 4.28 -0.62
CA PHE A 47 -1.57 3.88 0.78
C PHE A 47 -1.13 5.04 1.68
N LYS A 48 -0.18 5.88 1.24
CA LYS A 48 0.23 7.09 1.97
C LYS A 48 -0.93 8.07 2.14
N GLN A 49 -1.78 8.22 1.13
CA GLN A 49 -2.98 9.05 1.22
C GLN A 49 -3.96 8.51 2.27
N LEU A 50 -4.19 7.19 2.31
CA LEU A 50 -5.01 6.58 3.36
C LEU A 50 -4.46 6.88 4.76
N LEU A 51 -3.15 6.74 4.97
CA LEU A 51 -2.54 7.06 6.26
C LEU A 51 -2.67 8.54 6.61
N SER A 52 -2.47 9.44 5.64
CA SER A 52 -2.56 10.89 5.84
C SER A 52 -3.98 11.36 6.13
N GLU A 53 -4.98 10.88 5.38
CA GLU A 53 -6.38 11.31 5.55
C GLU A 53 -7.01 10.79 6.85
N ASN A 54 -6.39 9.79 7.49
CA ASN A 54 -6.84 9.22 8.75
C ASN A 54 -5.93 9.60 9.95
N ASP A 55 -5.04 10.58 9.78
CA ASP A 55 -4.09 11.04 10.80
C ASP A 55 -3.24 9.90 11.42
N LEU A 56 -2.97 8.86 10.62
CA LEU A 56 -2.28 7.65 11.10
C LEU A 56 -0.77 7.76 11.00
N SER A 57 -0.22 8.55 10.07
CA SER A 57 1.23 8.66 9.85
C SER A 57 1.96 9.07 11.13
N ASP A 58 1.58 10.22 11.70
CA ASP A 58 2.21 10.77 12.91
C ASP A 58 1.97 9.87 14.12
N TRP A 59 0.77 9.29 14.22
CA TRP A 59 0.44 8.36 15.31
C TRP A 59 1.27 7.07 15.25
N ILE A 60 1.52 6.53 14.06
CA ILE A 60 2.38 5.35 13.86
C ILE A 60 3.81 5.70 14.28
N GLU A 61 4.36 6.83 13.81
CA GLU A 61 5.71 7.26 14.18
C GLU A 61 5.85 7.42 15.70
N GLN A 62 4.91 8.10 16.34
CA GLN A 62 4.88 8.27 17.80
C GLN A 62 4.79 6.92 18.53
N SER A 63 3.95 6.00 18.04
CA SER A 63 3.82 4.67 18.65
C SER A 63 5.11 3.86 18.60
N LEU A 64 6.01 4.17 17.66
CA LEU A 64 7.30 3.51 17.47
C LEU A 64 8.46 4.24 18.16
N THR A 65 8.35 5.54 18.50
CA THR A 65 9.44 6.31 19.12
C THR A 65 9.96 5.74 20.45
N GLY A 66 9.16 4.96 21.17
CA GLY A 66 9.56 4.29 22.41
C GLY A 66 10.27 2.94 22.22
N PHE A 67 10.33 2.40 21.00
CA PHE A 67 10.92 1.10 20.71
C PHE A 67 12.38 1.26 20.28
N ASN A 68 13.32 0.94 21.19
CA ASN A 68 14.75 0.91 20.88
C ASN A 68 15.16 -0.48 20.39
N HIS A 69 15.96 -0.53 19.31
CA HIS A 69 16.46 -1.75 18.64
C HIS A 69 17.27 -2.73 19.51
N SER A 70 17.43 -2.46 20.81
CA SER A 70 18.15 -3.30 21.78
C SER A 70 17.27 -4.23 22.61
N GLU A 71 15.94 -4.20 22.45
CA GLU A 71 15.00 -4.94 23.30
C GLU A 71 14.07 -5.90 22.55
N ASP A 72 13.62 -6.88 23.33
CA ASP A 72 12.79 -8.04 23.02
C ASP A 72 11.68 -7.79 21.98
N LEU A 73 11.64 -8.61 20.93
CA LEU A 73 10.62 -8.55 19.87
C LEU A 73 9.19 -8.72 20.41
N THR A 74 9.05 -9.31 21.60
CA THR A 74 7.75 -9.46 22.29
C THR A 74 7.09 -8.11 22.62
N ALA A 75 7.87 -7.06 22.86
CA ALA A 75 7.34 -5.71 23.12
C ALA A 75 6.80 -5.03 21.85
N LEU A 76 7.19 -5.49 20.66
CA LEU A 76 6.76 -4.93 19.38
C LEU A 76 5.40 -5.47 18.93
N GLU A 77 5.07 -6.71 19.31
CA GLU A 77 3.79 -7.35 18.95
C GLU A 77 2.55 -6.52 19.31
N PRO A 78 2.38 -6.02 20.56
CA PRO A 78 1.20 -5.21 20.90
C PRO A 78 1.14 -3.89 20.11
N ILE A 79 2.30 -3.26 19.85
CA ILE A 79 2.37 -2.01 19.05
C ILE A 79 1.93 -2.29 17.60
N ALA A 80 2.48 -3.34 17.00
CA ALA A 80 2.13 -3.75 15.64
C ALA A 80 0.64 -4.15 15.51
N ALA A 81 0.09 -4.81 16.53
CA ALA A 81 -1.33 -5.16 16.58
C ALA A 81 -2.22 -3.90 16.62
N ALA A 82 -1.90 -2.93 17.47
CA ALA A 82 -2.65 -1.67 17.55
C ALA A 82 -2.57 -0.86 16.24
N ILE A 83 -1.39 -0.81 15.61
CA ILE A 83 -1.22 -0.16 14.30
C ILE A 83 -2.10 -0.84 13.24
N ARG A 84 -2.07 -2.18 13.19
CA ARG A 84 -2.88 -2.95 12.24
C ARG A 84 -4.36 -2.70 12.45
N GLU A 85 -4.84 -2.71 13.69
CA GLU A 85 -6.25 -2.47 14.01
C GLU A 85 -6.71 -1.09 13.52
N LYS A 86 -5.93 -0.03 13.76
CA LYS A 86 -6.27 1.31 13.28
C LYS A 86 -6.25 1.43 11.76
N ILE A 87 -5.30 0.81 11.08
CA ILE A 87 -5.27 0.80 9.60
C ILE A 87 -6.49 0.07 9.05
N LEU A 88 -6.91 -1.05 9.66
CA LEU A 88 -8.10 -1.79 9.24
C LEU A 88 -9.41 -1.03 9.51
N ALA A 89 -9.43 -0.17 10.53
CA ALA A 89 -10.57 0.70 10.85
C ALA A 89 -10.56 2.04 10.08
N ALA A 90 -9.50 2.31 9.29
CA ALA A 90 -9.35 3.55 8.55
C ALA A 90 -10.44 3.71 7.48
N THR A 91 -10.88 4.95 7.28
CA THR A 91 -11.79 5.28 6.19
C THR A 91 -11.00 5.29 4.88
N MET A 92 -11.48 4.53 3.90
CA MET A 92 -10.87 4.49 2.57
C MET A 92 -11.01 5.85 1.86
N PRO A 93 -9.92 6.38 1.26
CA PRO A 93 -9.99 7.60 0.47
C PRO A 93 -11.04 7.49 -0.64
N GLN A 94 -11.85 8.54 -0.81
CA GLN A 94 -12.89 8.55 -1.85
C GLN A 94 -12.34 8.31 -3.27
N PRO A 95 -11.24 8.95 -3.70
CA PRO A 95 -10.68 8.72 -5.03
C PRO A 95 -10.34 7.25 -5.28
N LEU A 96 -9.70 6.58 -4.31
CA LEU A 96 -9.36 5.17 -4.39
C LEU A 96 -10.61 4.29 -4.47
N THR A 97 -11.63 4.59 -3.66
CA THR A 97 -12.90 3.84 -3.67
C THR A 97 -13.63 3.99 -5.01
N GLN A 98 -13.61 5.17 -5.62
CA GLN A 98 -14.19 5.42 -6.93
C GLN A 98 -13.44 4.67 -8.03
N GLU A 99 -12.11 4.72 -8.03
CA GLU A 99 -11.27 3.99 -9.00
C GLU A 99 -11.45 2.47 -8.87
N LEU A 100 -11.50 1.92 -7.66
CA LEU A 100 -11.78 0.49 -7.43
C LEU A 100 -13.13 0.11 -8.03
N LYS A 101 -14.17 0.92 -7.80
CA LYS A 101 -15.51 0.65 -8.34
C LYS A 101 -15.56 0.74 -9.87
N GLN A 102 -14.84 1.69 -10.46
CA GLN A 102 -14.75 1.81 -11.92
C GLN A 102 -13.99 0.64 -12.54
N SER A 103 -12.92 0.19 -11.89
CA SER A 103 -12.03 -0.85 -12.42
C SER A 103 -12.57 -2.26 -12.22
N PHE A 104 -13.31 -2.50 -11.12
CA PHE A 104 -13.73 -3.84 -10.72
C PHE A 104 -15.25 -4.00 -10.50
N GLY A 105 -16.05 -2.94 -10.62
CA GLY A 105 -17.51 -2.99 -10.44
C GLY A 105 -17.96 -2.62 -9.02
N GLN A 106 -18.80 -3.44 -8.38
CA GLN A 106 -19.19 -3.20 -6.98
C GLN A 106 -18.23 -3.90 -6.03
N LEU A 107 -17.67 -3.11 -5.10
CA LEU A 107 -17.05 -3.60 -3.86
C LEU A 107 -18.12 -4.02 -2.86
#